data_AF-A0A508AYA2-F1
#
_entry.id   AF-A0A508AYA2-F1
#
_cell.length_a   1.000
_cell.length_b   1.000
_cell.length_c   1.000
_cell.angle_alpha   90.00
_cell.angle_beta   90.00
_cell.angle_gamma   90.00
#
_symmetry.space_group_name_H-M   'P 1'
#
loop_
_entity.id
_entity.type
_entity.pdbx_description
1 polymer ?
#
loop_
_entity_poly.entity_id
_entity_poly.type
_entity_poly.pdbx_seq_one_letter_code
_entity_poly.pdbx_strand_id
1 'polypeptide(L)'
;MDGYWFTSTLFEVEPGEDEEINPRMYGRQLAAWLKAQLEQRGYEVEPVIAEDWGRCLMCSRDPFMLWVGCGSVVDYDSAQPGDPPPEKESVTWYCFPMAEVPLWKRIFRRPDTFTQLSSLNSVLLTILSGEPGITLVEER
;
A
#
# COMPACT_ATOMS: atom_id res chain seq x y z
N MET A 1 9.01 6.69 8.98
CA MET A 1 8.02 7.40 8.17
C MET A 1 6.78 6.57 8.34
N ASP A 2 5.78 7.20 8.94
CA ASP A 2 4.53 6.55 9.24
C ASP A 2 3.67 6.70 7.98
N GLY A 3 2.99 5.63 7.57
CA GLY A 3 2.21 5.62 6.34
C GLY A 3 1.00 6.57 6.38
N TYR A 4 0.05 6.34 5.48
CA TYR A 4 -1.13 7.16 5.29
C TYR A 4 -2.38 6.31 5.51
N TRP A 5 -3.19 6.71 6.48
CA TRP A 5 -4.52 6.16 6.71
C TRP A 5 -5.56 7.05 6.02
N PHE A 6 -6.55 6.43 5.38
CA PHE A 6 -7.59 7.18 4.68
C PHE A 6 -8.87 6.36 4.51
N THR A 7 -9.99 7.04 4.33
CA THR A 7 -11.21 6.47 3.75
C THR A 7 -11.30 6.85 2.29
N SER A 8 -12.03 6.05 1.50
CA SER A 8 -12.20 6.34 0.08
C SER A 8 -13.56 5.89 -0.45
N THR A 9 -14.08 6.64 -1.41
CA THR A 9 -15.26 6.27 -2.20
C THR A 9 -14.90 5.56 -3.51
N LEU A 10 -13.60 5.39 -3.80
CA LEU A 10 -13.10 4.81 -5.05
C LEU A 10 -12.98 3.29 -5.02
N PHE A 11 -12.85 2.71 -3.82
CA PHE A 11 -12.50 1.32 -3.64
C PHE A 11 -13.62 0.58 -2.92
N GLU A 12 -13.95 -0.60 -3.43
CA GLU A 12 -14.84 -1.55 -2.80
C GLU A 12 -14.07 -2.85 -2.53
N VAL A 13 -14.50 -3.57 -1.49
CA VAL A 13 -14.01 -4.93 -1.26
C VAL A 13 -14.62 -5.84 -2.30
N GLU A 14 -13.79 -6.50 -3.09
CA GLU A 14 -14.26 -7.35 -4.16
C GLU A 14 -14.65 -8.73 -3.63
N PRO A 15 -15.73 -9.36 -4.16
CA PRO A 15 -16.11 -10.71 -3.75
C PRO A 15 -14.94 -11.71 -3.90
N GLY A 16 -14.67 -12.48 -2.84
CA GLY A 16 -13.62 -13.50 -2.81
C GLY A 16 -12.19 -12.97 -2.68
N GLU A 17 -12.00 -11.67 -2.45
CA GLU A 17 -10.67 -11.08 -2.28
C GLU A 17 -9.91 -11.59 -1.05
N ASP A 18 -10.62 -11.87 0.02
CA ASP A 18 -10.08 -12.43 1.27
C ASP A 18 -9.75 -13.93 1.18
N GLU A 19 -10.12 -14.60 0.09
CA GLU A 19 -9.70 -15.97 -0.24
C GLU A 19 -8.32 -16.01 -0.91
N GLU A 20 -7.82 -14.88 -1.44
CA GLU A 20 -6.57 -14.84 -2.20
C GLU A 20 -5.31 -14.79 -1.35
N ILE A 21 -5.36 -14.05 -0.24
CA ILE A 21 -4.19 -13.78 0.60
C ILE A 21 -4.39 -14.27 2.03
N ASN A 22 -5.25 -13.59 2.78
CA ASN A 22 -5.64 -13.90 4.13
C ASN A 22 -7.06 -13.35 4.35
N PRO A 23 -7.85 -14.01 5.20
CA PRO A 23 -9.16 -13.51 5.59
C PRO A 23 -9.11 -12.04 6.01
N ARG A 24 -10.07 -11.25 5.53
CA ARG A 24 -10.23 -9.82 5.82
C ARG A 24 -9.12 -8.88 5.32
N MET A 25 -8.16 -9.37 4.55
CA MET A 25 -7.14 -8.51 3.95
C MET A 25 -7.53 -8.13 2.53
N TYR A 26 -7.84 -6.85 2.33
CA TYR A 26 -8.28 -6.29 1.05
C TYR A 26 -7.30 -5.24 0.53
N GLY A 27 -7.41 -4.85 -0.73
CA GLY A 27 -6.57 -3.87 -1.39
C GLY A 27 -6.42 -4.02 -2.91
N ARG A 28 -7.16 -4.90 -3.59
CA ARG A 28 -7.00 -5.19 -5.03
C ARG A 28 -7.25 -3.95 -5.88
N GLN A 29 -8.38 -3.28 -5.69
CA GLN A 29 -8.71 -2.04 -6.41
C GLN A 29 -7.75 -0.90 -6.04
N LEU A 30 -7.43 -0.75 -4.74
CA LEU A 30 -6.46 0.23 -4.26
C LEU A 30 -5.09 0.03 -4.91
N ALA A 31 -4.58 -1.19 -4.94
CA ALA A 31 -3.28 -1.53 -5.50
C ALA A 31 -3.24 -1.27 -7.01
N ALA A 32 -4.28 -1.67 -7.74
CA ALA A 32 -4.37 -1.43 -9.18
C ALA A 32 -4.41 0.08 -9.49
N TRP A 33 -5.20 0.86 -8.75
CA TRP A 33 -5.28 2.31 -8.90
C TRP A 33 -3.95 3.00 -8.55
N LEU A 34 -3.37 2.67 -7.39
CA LEU A 34 -2.14 3.29 -6.92
C LEU A 34 -0.96 2.95 -7.83
N LYS A 35 -0.90 1.72 -8.36
CA LYS A 35 0.05 1.33 -9.39
C LYS A 35 -0.04 2.26 -10.61
N ALA A 36 -1.24 2.48 -11.15
CA ALA A 36 -1.43 3.36 -12.30
C ALA A 36 -1.00 4.81 -12.00
N GLN A 37 -1.30 5.32 -10.80
CA GLN A 37 -0.89 6.65 -10.36
C GLN A 37 0.64 6.82 -10.25
N LEU A 38 1.34 5.78 -9.79
CA LEU A 38 2.79 5.74 -9.70
C LEU A 38 3.42 5.66 -11.11
N GLU A 39 2.88 4.83 -11.99
CA GLU A 39 3.36 4.70 -13.37
C GLU A 39 3.22 6.00 -14.17
N GLN A 40 2.11 6.73 -14.00
CA GLN A 40 1.93 8.06 -14.59
C GLN A 40 2.99 9.08 -14.13
N ARG A 41 3.66 8.83 -13.00
CA ARG A 41 4.72 9.68 -12.43
C ARG A 41 6.12 9.14 -12.71
N GLY A 42 6.23 8.14 -13.58
CA GLY A 42 7.51 7.62 -14.06
C GLY A 42 8.12 6.48 -13.23
N TYR A 43 7.37 5.90 -12.29
CA TYR A 43 7.82 4.67 -11.61
C TYR A 43 7.56 3.45 -12.50
N GLU A 44 8.55 2.55 -12.61
CA GLU A 44 8.35 1.22 -13.18
C GLU A 44 7.86 0.29 -12.06
N VAL A 45 6.55 0.07 -12.00
CA VAL A 45 5.95 -0.76 -10.95
C VAL A 45 5.73 -2.17 -11.50
N GLU A 46 6.30 -3.17 -10.82
CA GLU A 46 6.09 -4.58 -11.13
C GLU A 46 4.59 -4.97 -11.05
N PRO A 47 4.18 -6.14 -11.58
CA PRO A 47 2.85 -6.68 -11.30
C PRO A 47 2.57 -6.69 -9.79
N VAL A 48 1.33 -6.35 -9.40
CA VAL A 48 0.93 -6.28 -7.99
C VAL A 48 1.20 -7.61 -7.30
N ILE A 49 1.94 -7.57 -6.19
CA ILE A 49 2.29 -8.74 -5.40
C ILE A 49 1.27 -8.88 -4.28
N ALA A 50 0.68 -10.07 -4.15
CA ALA A 50 -0.24 -10.40 -3.07
C ALA A 50 0.57 -10.82 -1.84
N GLU A 51 0.39 -10.12 -0.73
CA GLU A 51 1.09 -10.36 0.53
C GLU A 51 0.07 -10.73 1.61
N ASP A 52 0.52 -11.44 2.65
CA ASP A 52 -0.34 -11.91 3.75
C ASP A 52 -0.97 -10.76 4.56
N TRP A 53 -0.48 -9.53 4.40
CA TRP A 53 -0.99 -8.29 4.99
C TRP A 53 -1.63 -7.32 3.96
N GLY A 54 -1.77 -7.68 2.68
CA GLY A 54 -2.35 -6.79 1.68
C GLY A 54 -1.73 -6.92 0.30
N ARG A 55 -1.25 -5.82 -0.26
CA ARG A 55 -0.66 -5.76 -1.60
C ARG A 55 0.64 -4.94 -1.59
N CYS A 56 1.65 -5.45 -2.27
CA CYS A 56 2.95 -4.81 -2.45
C CYS A 56 3.11 -4.32 -3.89
N LEU A 57 3.49 -3.04 -4.03
CA LEU A 57 3.83 -2.38 -5.28
C LEU A 57 5.34 -2.17 -5.33
N MET A 58 6.06 -3.11 -5.95
CA MET A 58 7.51 -3.04 -6.09
C MET A 58 7.89 -2.03 -7.17
N CYS A 59 8.59 -0.96 -6.78
CA CYS A 59 8.99 0.15 -7.66
C CYS A 59 10.46 0.04 -8.13
N SER A 60 11.32 -0.63 -7.36
CA SER A 60 12.70 -0.95 -7.76
C SER A 60 13.25 -2.07 -6.88
N ARG A 61 14.20 -2.86 -7.42
CA ARG A 61 14.97 -3.86 -6.68
C ARG A 61 16.47 -3.53 -6.58
N ASP A 62 16.96 -2.55 -7.33
CA ASP A 62 18.36 -2.14 -7.36
C ASP A 62 18.49 -0.61 -7.25
N PRO A 63 19.40 -0.07 -6.42
CA PRO A 63 20.39 -0.76 -5.58
C PRO A 63 19.82 -1.41 -4.31
N PHE A 64 18.55 -1.20 -4.00
CA PHE A 64 17.81 -1.78 -2.87
C PHE A 64 16.34 -1.93 -3.26
N MET A 65 15.55 -2.66 -2.48
CA MET A 65 14.11 -2.77 -2.74
C MET A 65 13.41 -1.48 -2.30
N LEU A 66 12.69 -0.85 -3.21
CA LEU A 66 11.86 0.32 -2.96
C LEU A 66 10.44 -0.04 -3.38
N TRP A 67 9.50 0.05 -2.46
CA TRP A 67 8.14 -0.43 -2.69
C TRP A 67 7.10 0.34 -1.86
N VAL A 68 5.83 0.20 -2.22
CA VAL A 68 4.69 0.69 -1.45
C VAL A 68 3.82 -0.48 -1.00
N GLY A 69 3.59 -0.59 0.31
CA GLY A 69 2.57 -1.48 0.85
C GLY A 69 1.23 -0.78 0.86
N CYS A 70 0.16 -1.48 0.50
CA CYS A 70 -1.20 -0.96 0.58
C CYS A 70 -2.22 -2.05 0.92
N GLY A 71 -3.25 -1.69 1.69
CA GLY A 71 -4.32 -2.61 2.05
C GLY A 71 -5.34 -2.01 3.01
N SER A 72 -6.36 -2.78 3.36
CA SER A 72 -7.34 -2.43 4.39
C SER A 72 -6.75 -2.60 5.79
N VAL A 73 -7.08 -1.70 6.69
CA VAL A 73 -6.90 -1.86 8.14
C VAL A 73 -8.08 -2.67 8.66
N VAL A 74 -7.79 -3.80 9.32
CA VAL A 74 -8.81 -4.67 9.89
C VAL A 74 -9.01 -4.33 11.36
N ASP A 75 -10.25 -4.07 11.74
CA ASP A 75 -10.65 -4.06 13.15
C ASP A 75 -10.87 -5.50 13.62
N TYR A 76 -9.81 -6.11 14.14
CA TYR A 76 -9.84 -7.48 14.67
C TYR A 76 -10.70 -7.63 15.94
N ASP A 77 -11.07 -6.53 16.61
CA ASP A 77 -11.92 -6.60 17.80
C ASP A 77 -13.38 -6.91 17.42
N SER A 78 -13.78 -6.59 16.20
CA SER A 78 -15.17 -6.72 15.73
C SER A 78 -15.36 -7.70 14.56
N ALA A 79 -14.35 -7.90 13.71
CA ALA A 79 -14.47 -8.76 12.53
C ALA A 79 -13.87 -10.15 12.73
N GLN A 80 -14.63 -11.20 12.40
CA GLN A 80 -14.18 -12.60 12.38
C GLN A 80 -14.01 -13.11 10.94
N PRO A 81 -13.15 -14.12 10.69
CA PRO A 81 -13.11 -14.80 9.40
C PRO A 81 -14.49 -15.36 9.02
N GLY A 82 -14.99 -14.99 7.84
CA GLY A 82 -16.27 -15.47 7.31
C GLY A 82 -17.48 -14.55 7.50
N ASP A 83 -17.42 -13.47 8.29
CA ASP A 83 -18.50 -12.48 8.25
C ASP A 83 -18.43 -11.69 6.92
N PRO A 84 -19.54 -11.06 6.47
CA PRO A 84 -19.56 -10.36 5.21
C PRO A 84 -18.51 -9.23 5.19
N PRO A 85 -17.99 -8.86 4.01
CA PRO A 85 -17.06 -7.76 3.90
C PRO A 85 -17.71 -6.45 4.41
N PRO A 86 -16.91 -5.57 5.01
CA PRO A 86 -17.40 -4.26 5.47
C PRO A 86 -17.98 -3.43 4.32
N GLU A 87 -18.93 -2.55 4.64
CA GLU A 87 -19.40 -1.53 3.69
C GLU A 87 -18.23 -0.61 3.31
N LYS A 88 -18.18 -0.14 2.06
CA LYS A 88 -17.03 0.63 1.54
C LYS A 88 -16.71 1.87 2.38
N GLU A 89 -17.71 2.56 2.90
CA GLU A 89 -17.54 3.76 3.72
C GLU A 89 -16.95 3.47 5.11
N SER A 90 -16.99 2.21 5.55
CA SER A 90 -16.43 1.77 6.84
C SER A 90 -14.99 1.27 6.75
N VAL A 91 -14.45 1.07 5.54
CA VAL A 91 -13.08 0.60 5.36
C VAL A 91 -12.09 1.74 5.54
N THR A 92 -11.16 1.55 6.48
CA THR A 92 -9.95 2.37 6.56
C THR A 92 -8.86 1.69 5.73
N TRP A 93 -8.28 2.41 4.79
CA TRP A 93 -7.17 1.96 3.98
C TRP A 93 -5.86 2.50 4.55
N TYR A 94 -4.78 1.76 4.33
CA TYR A 94 -3.44 2.12 4.74
C TYR A 94 -2.45 1.94 3.60
N CYS A 95 -1.60 2.93 3.37
CA CYS A 95 -0.49 2.88 2.41
C CYS A 95 0.80 3.37 3.04
N PHE A 96 1.93 2.70 2.81
CA PHE A 96 3.23 3.14 3.32
C PHE A 96 4.35 2.86 2.32
N PRO A 97 5.33 3.76 2.15
CA PRO A 97 6.52 3.49 1.36
C PRO A 97 7.59 2.82 2.22
N MET A 98 8.35 1.90 1.63
CA MET A 98 9.44 1.22 2.32
C MET A 98 10.67 1.08 1.42
N ALA A 99 11.85 1.11 2.05
CA ALA A 99 13.13 0.80 1.43
C ALA A 99 13.87 -0.28 2.23
N GLU A 100 14.24 -1.37 1.57
CA GLU A 100 14.94 -2.50 2.19
C GLU A 100 16.28 -2.76 1.51
N VAL A 101 17.36 -2.69 2.29
CA VAL A 101 18.71 -2.99 1.81
C VAL A 101 19.00 -4.48 1.98
N PRO A 102 19.31 -5.23 0.90
CA PRO A 102 19.69 -6.63 1.00
C PRO A 102 20.87 -6.82 1.96
N LEU A 103 20.82 -7.87 2.79
CA LEU A 103 21.80 -8.10 3.86
C LEU A 103 23.25 -8.12 3.35
N TRP A 104 23.50 -8.69 2.17
CA TRP A 104 24.84 -8.75 1.56
C TRP A 104 25.37 -7.39 1.09
N LYS A 105 24.49 -6.44 0.70
CA LYS A 105 24.87 -5.07 0.32
C LYS A 105 25.15 -4.17 1.53
N ARG A 106 24.80 -4.59 2.76
CA ARG A 106 25.10 -3.82 3.98
C ARG A 106 26.60 -3.79 4.32
N ILE A 107 27.39 -4.72 3.78
CA ILE A 107 28.83 -4.88 4.08
C ILE A 107 29.70 -4.07 3.10
N PHE A 108 29.20 -3.78 1.90
CA PHE A 108 29.89 -2.99 0.87
C PHE A 108 29.06 -1.74 0.55
N ARG A 109 29.40 -0.61 1.19
CA ARG A 109 28.83 0.72 0.92
C ARG A 109 27.29 0.75 0.91
N ARG A 110 26.70 0.96 2.09
CA ARG A 110 25.25 1.08 2.27
C ARG A 110 24.68 2.14 1.30
N PRO A 111 23.70 1.78 0.45
CA PRO A 111 23.07 2.76 -0.43
C PRO A 111 22.31 3.81 0.38
N ASP A 112 22.25 5.04 -0.12
CA ASP A 112 21.41 6.08 0.47
C ASP A 112 19.94 5.79 0.13
N THR A 113 19.24 5.19 1.09
CA THR A 113 17.81 4.90 0.96
C THR A 113 16.94 6.10 1.27
N PHE A 114 17.47 7.11 2.00
CA PHE A 114 16.66 8.20 2.54
C PHE A 114 16.09 9.08 1.44
N THR A 115 16.91 9.45 0.45
CA THR A 115 16.46 10.31 -0.65
C THR A 115 15.34 9.66 -1.48
N GLN A 116 15.51 8.40 -1.89
CA GLN A 116 14.50 7.72 -2.72
C GLN A 116 13.23 7.40 -1.93
N LEU A 117 13.37 6.99 -0.66
CA LEU A 117 12.23 6.77 0.21
C LEU A 117 11.45 8.06 0.44
N SER A 118 12.14 9.18 0.70
CA SER A 118 11.51 10.48 0.88
C SER A 118 10.82 10.97 -0.39
N SER A 119 11.42 10.73 -1.56
CA SER A 119 10.82 11.04 -2.84
C SER A 119 9.52 10.26 -3.06
N LEU A 120 9.56 8.94 -2.82
CA LEU A 120 8.38 8.08 -2.95
C LEU A 120 7.28 8.47 -1.95
N ASN A 121 7.65 8.80 -0.72
CA ASN A 121 6.72 9.28 0.30
C ASN A 121 6.01 10.57 -0.12
N SER A 122 6.76 11.55 -0.65
CA SER A 122 6.19 12.81 -1.16
C SER A 122 5.25 12.58 -2.35
N VAL A 123 5.60 11.66 -3.24
CA VAL A 123 4.74 11.26 -4.36
C VAL A 123 3.47 10.62 -3.85
N LEU A 124 3.56 9.70 -2.89
CA LEU A 124 2.42 9.03 -2.28
C LEU A 124 1.46 10.02 -1.61
N LEU A 125 1.99 10.96 -0.81
CA LEU A 125 1.18 12.05 -0.23
C LEU A 125 0.50 12.89 -1.31
N THR A 126 1.21 13.22 -2.39
CA THR A 126 0.64 14.02 -3.48
C THR A 126 -0.49 13.28 -4.20
N ILE A 127 -0.35 11.96 -4.39
CA ILE A 127 -1.40 11.11 -4.98
C ILE A 127 -2.63 11.09 -4.07
N LEU A 128 -2.43 10.76 -2.79
CA LEU A 128 -3.54 10.56 -1.85
C LEU A 128 -4.26 11.86 -1.50
N SER A 129 -3.54 12.96 -1.26
CA SER A 129 -4.15 14.26 -0.92
C SER A 129 -4.73 15.00 -2.12
N GLY A 130 -4.36 14.62 -3.35
CA GLY A 130 -4.84 15.24 -4.58
C GLY A 130 -6.10 14.61 -5.16
N GLU A 131 -6.55 13.46 -4.62
CA GLU A 131 -7.68 12.70 -5.16
C GLU A 131 -8.98 13.03 -4.39
N PRO A 132 -10.00 13.64 -5.03
CA PRO A 132 -11.25 14.01 -4.35
C PRO A 132 -12.00 12.84 -3.69
N GLY A 133 -11.82 11.62 -4.20
CA GLY A 133 -12.41 10.41 -3.62
C GLY A 133 -11.67 9.87 -2.39
N ILE A 134 -10.64 10.54 -1.88
CA ILE A 134 -9.83 10.11 -0.73
C ILE A 134 -9.88 11.16 0.38
N THR A 135 -10.09 10.72 1.62
CA THR A 135 -10.00 11.56 2.82
C THR A 135 -8.98 10.98 3.78
N LEU A 136 -7.86 11.68 3.98
CA LEU A 136 -6.84 11.30 4.96
C LEU A 136 -7.42 11.36 6.38
N VAL A 137 -7.11 10.37 7.21
CA VAL A 137 -7.55 10.28 8.61
C VAL A 137 -6.35 10.03 9.53
N GLU A 138 -6.56 10.21 10.83
CA GLU A 138 -5.56 9.84 11.84
C GLU A 138 -5.35 8.32 11.88
N GLU A 139 -4.19 7.91 12.38
CA GLU A 139 -3.86 6.50 12.61
C GLU A 139 -4.94 5.81 13.46
N ARG A 140 -5.35 4.62 13.03
CA ARG A 140 -6.33 3.76 13.71
C ARG A 140 -5.73 2.41 13.99
#